data_AF-A0A4Y2UK75-F1
#
_entry.id   AF-A0A4Y2UK75-F1
#
_cell.length_a   1.000
_cell.length_b   1.000
_cell.length_c   1.000
_cell.angle_alpha   90.00
_cell.angle_beta   90.00
_cell.angle_gamma   90.00
#
_symmetry.space_group_name_H-M   'P 1'
#
loop_
_entity.id
_entity.type
_entity.pdbx_description
1 polymer ?
#
loop_
_entity_poly.entity_id
_entity_poly.type
_entity_poly.pdbx_seq_one_letter_code
_entity_poly.pdbx_strand_id
1 'polypeptide(L)' 'LWAIINNAGIQQGFFLELSSIQDFKDSLEVNALGPARVTKAFLPLLRQCRGRVINMASVIGLFSSTH' A
#
# COMPACT_ATOMS: atom_id res chain seq x y z
N LEU A 1 -5.31 16.64 13.02
CA LEU A 1 -5.16 15.73 11.87
C LEU A 1 -6.50 15.05 11.60
N TRP A 2 -7.15 15.30 10.45
CA TRP A 2 -8.47 14.73 10.15
C TRP A 2 -8.39 13.34 9.51
N ALA A 3 -7.54 13.18 8.49
CA ALA A 3 -7.28 11.89 7.88
C ALA A 3 -5.85 11.80 7.34
N ILE A 4 -5.40 10.57 7.13
CA ILE A 4 -4.25 10.22 6.31
C ILE A 4 -4.76 9.46 5.10
N ILE A 5 -4.26 9.84 3.93
CA ILE A 5 -4.59 9.18 2.66
C ILE A 5 -3.31 8.51 2.16
N ASN A 6 -3.25 7.19 2.29
CA ASN A 6 -2.18 6.39 1.75
C ASN A 6 -2.47 6.12 0.26
N ASN A 7 -2.11 7.08 -0.59
CA ASN A 7 -2.30 7.04 -2.04
C ASN A 7 -1.04 6.66 -2.82
N ALA A 8 0.14 6.75 -2.20
CA ALA A 8 1.38 6.38 -2.88
C ALA A 8 1.33 4.90 -3.28
N GLY A 9 1.52 4.63 -4.56
CA GLY A 9 1.51 3.29 -5.10
C GLY A 9 2.30 3.19 -6.41
N ILE A 10 2.90 2.03 -6.63
CA ILE A 10 3.57 1.66 -7.88
C ILE A 10 2.99 0.35 -8.41
N GLN A 11 3.13 0.10 -9.71
CA GLN A 11 2.75 -1.17 -10.31
C GLN A 11 3.96 -1.81 -10.99
N GLN A 12 4.47 -2.85 -10.36
CA GLN A 12 5.52 -3.74 -10.87
C GLN A 12 5.18 -5.17 -10.42
N GLY A 13 5.77 -6.21 -11.02
CA GLY A 13 5.51 -7.58 -10.57
C GLY A 13 4.09 -8.05 -10.86
N PHE A 14 3.62 -7.94 -12.10
CA PHE A 14 2.26 -8.38 -12.47
C PHE A 14 2.26 -9.75 -13.15
N PHE A 15 3.12 -9.96 -14.15
CA PHE A 15 3.27 -11.24 -14.83
C PHE A 15 4.43 -12.02 -14.24
N LEU A 16 4.16 -13.22 -13.69
CA LEU A 16 5.19 -14.04 -13.05
C LEU A 16 6.35 -14.38 -13.98
N GLU A 17 6.08 -14.61 -15.27
CA GLU A 17 7.10 -14.98 -16.25
C GLU A 17 7.99 -13.80 -16.68
N LEU A 18 7.48 -12.57 -16.58
CA LEU A 18 8.15 -11.38 -17.09
C LEU A 18 8.74 -10.49 -15.99
N SER A 19 8.35 -10.71 -14.75
CA SER A 19 8.75 -9.88 -13.61
C SER A 19 9.82 -10.55 -12.76
N SER A 20 10.76 -9.75 -12.30
CA SER A 20 11.74 -10.19 -11.31
C SER A 20 11.09 -10.28 -9.92
N ILE A 21 11.65 -11.08 -9.01
CA ILE A 21 11.21 -11.08 -7.60
C ILE A 21 11.39 -9.69 -6.96
N GLN A 22 12.32 -8.88 -7.44
CA GLN A 22 12.52 -7.52 -6.94
C GLN A 22 11.32 -6.62 -7.28
N ASP A 23 10.71 -6.79 -8.44
CA ASP A 23 9.55 -6.01 -8.88
C ASP A 23 8.35 -6.21 -7.94
N PHE A 24 8.14 -7.45 -7.48
CA PHE A 24 7.13 -7.77 -6.47
C PHE A 24 7.48 -7.15 -5.12
N LYS A 25 8.75 -7.23 -4.70
CA LYS A 25 9.21 -6.65 -3.43
C LYS A 25 9.03 -5.14 -3.41
N ASP A 26 9.39 -4.45 -4.48
CA ASP A 26 9.23 -3.00 -4.58
C ASP A 26 7.77 -2.59 -4.46
N SER A 27 6.87 -3.33 -5.12
CA SER A 27 5.42 -3.09 -5.01
C SER A 27 4.91 -3.34 -3.59
N LEU A 28 5.39 -4.38 -2.89
CA LEU A 28 5.04 -4.63 -1.49
C LEU A 28 5.59 -3.54 -0.54
N GLU A 29 6.83 -3.10 -0.76
CA GLU A 29 7.47 -2.05 0.03
C GLU A 29 6.70 -0.73 -0.05
N VAL A 30 6.27 -0.33 -1.25
CA VAL A 30 5.52 0.91 -1.44
C VAL A 30 4.05 0.75 -1.08
N ASN A 31 3.36 -0.26 -1.62
CA ASN A 31 1.89 -0.32 -1.59
C ASN A 31 1.33 -0.95 -0.31
N ALA A 32 2.12 -1.76 0.42
CA ALA A 32 1.67 -2.43 1.64
C ALA A 32 2.41 -1.91 2.87
N LEU A 33 3.75 -1.96 2.86
CA LEU A 33 4.55 -1.55 4.01
C LEU A 33 4.64 -0.03 4.15
N GLY A 34 4.63 0.72 3.05
CA GLY A 34 4.55 2.18 3.03
C GLY A 34 3.37 2.72 3.85
N PRO A 35 2.11 2.35 3.52
CA PRO A 35 0.94 2.71 4.31
C PRO A 35 1.04 2.35 5.80
N ALA A 36 1.61 1.19 6.13
CA ALA A 36 1.81 0.78 7.52
C ALA A 36 2.81 1.69 8.25
N ARG A 37 3.94 2.02 7.61
CA ARG A 37 4.98 2.93 8.16
C ARG A 37 4.41 4.34 8.37
N VAL A 38 3.71 4.88 7.37
CA VAL A 38 3.07 6.20 7.47
C VAL A 38 2.02 6.20 8.59
N THR A 39 1.11 5.24 8.60
CA THR A 39 0.07 5.14 9.63
C THR A 39 0.67 5.04 11.03
N LYS A 40 1.74 4.24 11.19
CA LYS A 40 2.45 4.11 12.47
C LYS A 40 3.08 5.43 12.92
N ALA A 41 3.72 6.16 12.00
CA ALA A 41 4.36 7.44 12.30
C ALA A 41 3.38 8.49 12.82
N PHE A 42 2.14 8.49 12.32
CA PHE A 42 1.11 9.47 12.70
C PHE A 42 0.07 8.92 13.69
N LEU A 43 0.22 7.67 14.16
CA LEU A 43 -0.74 7.01 15.04
C LEU A 43 -1.08 7.81 16.31
N PRO A 44 -0.14 8.51 16.99
CA PRO A 44 -0.48 9.35 18.14
C PRO A 44 -1.45 10.48 17.78
N LEU A 45 -1.21 11.17 16.67
CA LEU A 45 -2.05 12.28 16.20
C LEU A 45 -3.43 11.80 15.73
N LEU A 46 -3.48 10.65 15.04
CA LEU A 46 -4.73 10.00 14.65
C LEU A 46 -5.59 9.67 15.88
N ARG A 47 -4.99 9.14 16.94
CA ARG A 47 -5.70 8.83 18.19
C ARG A 47 -6.20 10.09 18.91
N GLN A 48 -5.36 11.12 19.04
CA GLN A 48 -5.72 12.37 19.70
C GLN A 48 -6.88 13.07 18.98
N CYS A 49 -6.86 13.11 17.65
CA CYS A 49 -7.87 13.81 16.85
C CYS A 49 -9.05 12.93 16.43
N ARG A 50 -9.09 11.64 16.80
CA ARG A 50 -10.05 10.65 16.26
C ARG A 50 -10.08 10.66 14.73
N GLY A 51 -8.89 10.79 14.13
CA GLY A 51 -8.71 10.84 12.68
C GLY A 51 -8.89 9.48 12.00
N ARG A 52 -8.95 9.48 10.67
CA ARG A 52 -9.19 8.28 9.84
C ARG A 52 -7.96 7.94 9.00
N VAL A 53 -7.85 6.67 8.61
CA VAL A 53 -6.88 6.21 7.62
C VAL A 53 -7.65 5.72 6.40
N ILE A 54 -7.29 6.23 5.22
CA ILE A 54 -7.86 5.83 3.94
C ILE A 54 -6.73 5.24 3.11
N ASN A 55 -6.87 3.98 2.71
CA ASN A 55 -5.94 3.30 1.83
C ASN A 55 -6.55 3.20 0.43
N MET A 56 -5.81 3.59 -0.59
CA MET A 56 -6.23 3.40 -1.97
C MET A 56 -5.92 1.96 -2.38
N ALA A 57 -6.96 1.17 -2.59
CA ALA A 57 -6.87 -0.19 -3.09
C ALA A 57 -7.17 -0.25 -4.59
N SER A 58 -6.80 -1.36 -5.23
CA SER A 58 -7.11 -1.65 -6.64
C SER A 58 -7.90 -2.94 -6.75
N VAL A 59 -8.76 -3.02 -7.76
CA VAL A 59 -9.50 -4.25 -8.11
C VAL A 59 -8.56 -5.43 -8.36
N ILE A 60 -7.36 -5.16 -8.87
CA ILE A 60 -6.33 -6.18 -9.12
C ILE A 60 -5.94 -6.91 -7.83
N GLY A 61 -5.97 -6.25 -6.67
CA GLY A 61 -5.68 -6.89 -5.38
C GLY A 61 -6.70 -7.96 -4.96
N LEU A 62 -7.84 -8.06 -5.65
CA LEU A 62 -8.88 -9.07 -5.40
C LEU A 62 -8.76 -10.28 -6.32
N PHE A 63 -7.92 -10.22 -7.35
CA PHE A 63 -7.78 -11.26 -8.36
C PHE A 63 -6.32 -11.72 -8.43
N SER A 64 -6.12 -13.03 -8.57
CA SER A 64 -4.81 -13.61 -8.86
C SER A 64 -4.87 -14.25 -10.24
N SER A 65 -4.05 -13.79 -11.19
CA SER A 65 -3.88 -14.45 -12.49
C SER A 65 -2.74 -15.45 -12.39
N THR A 66 -2.99 -16.68 -12.85
CA THR A 66 -1.95 -17.71 -13.03
C THR A 66 -1.36 -17.72 -14.43
N HIS A 67 -1.87 -16.86 -15.32
CA HIS A 67 -1.33 -16.63 -16.66
C HIS A 67 -0.19 -15.63 -16.64
#